data_AF-A0A132NEJ5-F1
#
_entry.id   AF-A0A132NEJ5-F1
#
_cell.length_a   1.000
_cell.length_b   1.000
_cell.length_c   1.000
_cell.angle_alpha   90.00
_cell.angle_beta   90.00
_cell.angle_gamma   90.00
#
_symmetry.space_group_name_H-M   'P 1'
#
loop_
_entity.id
_entity.type
_entity.pdbx_description
1 polymer ?
#
loop_
_entity_poly.entity_id
_entity_poly.type
_entity_poly.pdbx_seq_one_letter_code
_entity_poly.pdbx_strand_id
1 'polypeptide(L)'
;CVLGAADRPSGWAGQGGEIPVYEFPESAVRALAHAARYGRWLRRPPGRVHAWPVDLAPARRLVDGFLAAHPDGGWLGLADAIRLLACFGIEVVQTVRVSSAEEAVAVADRLGYPVAMKAAVPGRVHKTEYGGVRLGLGTAGEVRTAYQRLAAGLAGEPGTEIFVQPMVAAPIELIVGVTYERPFGPLVACGLGGVATEVLRDQVFRMPPLTDLDAAEMLRSLRSAPLLFGYRGAQGVNIGAVEELLQRVGQLAATLPEVTELDLNPVMAGPSGAVPVDVRVRVAPAPLDPEGRLRALTSVHR
;
A
#
# COMPACT_ATOMS: atom_id res chain seq x y z
N CYS A 1 -2.66 5.64 -43.68
CA CYS A 1 -4.05 6.17 -43.62
C CYS A 1 -4.21 7.20 -44.73
N VAL A 2 -5.45 7.46 -45.15
CA VAL A 2 -5.77 8.48 -46.16
C VAL A 2 -6.70 9.51 -45.54
N LEU A 3 -6.51 10.79 -45.88
CA LEU A 3 -7.43 11.87 -45.53
C LEU A 3 -8.40 12.07 -46.68
N GLY A 4 -9.71 11.95 -46.43
CA GLY A 4 -10.72 12.12 -47.47
C GLY A 4 -12.11 11.62 -47.09
N ALA A 5 -13.12 12.09 -47.83
CA ALA A 5 -14.50 11.64 -47.70
C ALA A 5 -14.67 10.26 -48.33
N ALA A 6 -14.55 9.20 -47.52
CA ALA A 6 -14.90 7.79 -47.77
C ALA A 6 -14.27 7.06 -48.99
N ASP A 7 -13.85 7.74 -50.04
CA ASP A 7 -13.42 7.13 -51.29
C ASP A 7 -11.90 6.92 -51.30
N ARG A 8 -11.51 5.64 -51.43
CA ARG A 8 -10.11 5.25 -51.63
C ARG A 8 -9.59 5.89 -52.94
N PRO A 9 -8.40 6.52 -52.94
CA PRO A 9 -7.76 6.96 -54.17
C PRO A 9 -7.57 5.77 -55.12
N SER A 10 -8.10 5.86 -56.33
CA SER A 10 -7.94 4.85 -57.37
C SER A 10 -6.45 4.69 -57.73
N GLY A 11 -5.91 3.48 -57.56
CA GLY A 11 -4.52 3.14 -57.94
C GLY A 11 -3.59 2.74 -56.80
N TRP A 12 -4.02 2.77 -55.53
CA TRP A 12 -3.20 2.28 -54.42
C TRP A 12 -3.26 0.75 -54.29
N ALA A 13 -2.31 0.06 -54.92
CA ALA A 13 -2.09 -1.39 -54.79
C ALA A 13 -1.12 -1.69 -53.62
N GLY A 14 -1.57 -1.46 -52.38
CA GLY A 14 -0.80 -1.82 -51.19
C GLY A 14 -1.02 -3.30 -50.84
N GLN A 15 0.07 -4.04 -50.59
CA GLN A 15 -0.01 -5.46 -50.22
C GLN A 15 -0.77 -5.66 -48.89
N GLY A 16 -2.01 -6.17 -48.96
CA GLY A 16 -2.59 -7.04 -47.93
C GLY A 16 -3.14 -6.42 -46.64
N GLY A 17 -3.81 -5.27 -46.68
CA GLY A 17 -4.59 -4.80 -45.51
C GLY A 17 -5.58 -3.66 -45.81
N GLU A 18 -6.67 -3.57 -45.05
CA GLU A 18 -7.60 -2.44 -45.13
C GLU A 18 -6.92 -1.16 -44.63
N ILE A 19 -6.72 -0.18 -45.51
CA ILE A 19 -6.14 1.12 -45.14
C ILE A 19 -7.23 1.98 -44.49
N PRO A 20 -7.06 2.45 -43.24
CA PRO A 20 -8.03 3.32 -42.59
C PRO A 20 -8.08 4.71 -43.26
N VAL A 21 -9.30 5.16 -43.52
CA VAL A 21 -9.64 6.47 -44.10
C VAL A 21 -10.24 7.34 -43.00
N TYR A 22 -9.74 8.58 -42.86
CA TYR A 22 -10.24 9.53 -41.88
C TYR A 22 -10.73 10.79 -42.57
N GLU A 23 -11.90 11.27 -42.15
CA GLU A 23 -12.50 12.50 -42.67
C GLU A 23 -11.69 13.74 -42.25
N PHE A 24 -11.13 13.72 -41.03
CA PHE A 24 -10.38 14.84 -40.46
C PHE A 24 -8.95 14.43 -40.06
N PRO A 25 -7.93 15.29 -40.26
CA PRO A 25 -6.55 15.05 -39.83
C PRO A 25 -6.43 14.72 -38.33
N GLU A 26 -7.24 15.34 -37.48
CA GLU A 26 -7.24 15.14 -36.03
C GLU A 26 -7.58 13.68 -35.66
N SER A 27 -8.53 13.08 -36.38
CA SER A 27 -8.91 11.68 -36.18
C SER A 27 -7.78 10.74 -36.58
N ALA A 28 -7.10 11.01 -37.69
CA ALA A 28 -5.93 10.25 -38.14
C ALA A 28 -4.78 10.34 -37.13
N VAL A 29 -4.49 11.55 -36.61
CA VAL A 29 -3.44 11.77 -35.62
C VAL A 29 -3.79 11.11 -34.28
N ARG A 30 -5.04 11.19 -33.80
CA ARG A 30 -5.47 10.49 -32.58
C ARG A 30 -5.33 8.98 -32.72
N ALA A 31 -5.79 8.41 -33.83
CA ALA A 31 -5.66 6.98 -34.09
C ALA A 31 -4.20 6.52 -34.15
N LEU A 32 -3.34 7.28 -34.85
CA LEU A 32 -1.90 7.03 -34.87
C LEU A 32 -1.28 7.15 -33.47
N ALA A 33 -1.68 8.13 -32.67
CA ALA A 33 -1.21 8.30 -31.30
C ALA A 33 -1.61 7.11 -30.41
N HIS A 34 -2.83 6.58 -30.54
CA HIS A 34 -3.27 5.36 -29.87
C HIS A 34 -2.48 4.13 -30.34
N ALA A 35 -2.31 3.94 -31.65
CA ALA A 35 -1.53 2.83 -32.20
C ALA A 35 -0.05 2.89 -31.78
N ALA A 36 0.54 4.09 -31.76
CA ALA A 36 1.91 4.30 -31.30
C ALA A 36 2.04 4.04 -29.79
N ARG A 37 1.06 4.47 -28.98
CA ARG A 37 1.02 4.19 -27.54
C ARG A 37 0.87 2.69 -27.27
N TYR A 38 -0.02 2.03 -27.98
CA TYR A 38 -0.23 0.59 -27.89
C TYR A 38 1.00 -0.19 -28.36
N GLY A 39 1.61 0.19 -29.48
CA GLY A 39 2.84 -0.41 -29.97
C GLY A 39 4.02 -0.20 -29.01
N ARG A 40 4.11 0.95 -28.34
CA ARG A 40 5.07 1.14 -27.25
C ARG A 40 4.78 0.21 -26.08
N TRP A 41 3.53 0.07 -25.66
CA TRP A 41 3.13 -0.85 -24.60
C TRP A 41 3.45 -2.32 -24.93
N LEU A 42 3.13 -2.79 -26.14
CA LEU A 42 3.46 -4.16 -26.60
C LEU A 42 4.96 -4.44 -26.62
N ARG A 43 5.80 -3.42 -26.86
CA ARG A 43 7.26 -3.55 -26.87
C ARG A 43 7.89 -3.39 -25.50
N ARG A 44 7.11 -3.06 -24.46
CA ARG A 44 7.66 -2.99 -23.11
C ARG A 44 8.06 -4.40 -22.70
N PRO A 45 9.29 -4.59 -22.17
CA PRO A 45 9.64 -5.86 -21.56
C PRO A 45 8.60 -6.22 -20.49
N PRO A 46 8.14 -7.47 -20.43
CA PRO A 46 7.37 -7.90 -19.27
C PRO A 46 8.24 -7.73 -18.03
N GLY A 47 7.72 -7.06 -17.02
CA GLY A 47 8.39 -6.97 -15.73
C GLY A 47 8.47 -8.36 -15.09
N ARG A 48 9.35 -8.51 -14.10
CA ARG A 48 9.50 -9.74 -13.35
C ARG A 48 8.72 -9.65 -12.05
N VAL A 49 7.83 -10.62 -11.82
CA VAL A 49 7.26 -10.83 -10.48
C VAL A 49 8.33 -11.48 -9.61
N HIS A 50 8.74 -10.80 -8.54
CA HIS A 50 9.63 -11.38 -7.54
C HIS A 50 8.81 -12.23 -6.56
N ALA A 51 9.19 -13.50 -6.41
CA ALA A 51 8.59 -14.39 -5.42
C ALA A 51 9.41 -14.34 -4.13
N TRP A 52 9.02 -13.47 -3.21
CA TRP A 52 9.69 -13.38 -1.91
C TRP A 52 9.38 -14.63 -1.08
N PRO A 53 10.32 -15.08 -0.22
CA PRO A 53 10.02 -16.12 0.77
C PRO A 53 8.86 -15.68 1.66
N VAL A 54 7.88 -16.58 1.86
CA VAL A 54 6.70 -16.34 2.70
C VAL A 54 6.39 -17.53 3.59
N ASP A 55 5.96 -17.25 4.81
CA ASP A 55 5.46 -18.24 5.77
C ASP A 55 3.95 -18.42 5.58
N LEU A 56 3.57 -19.11 4.51
CA LEU A 56 2.17 -19.21 4.09
C LEU A 56 1.29 -19.95 5.09
N ALA A 57 1.79 -21.03 5.70
CA ALA A 57 0.97 -21.87 6.59
C ALA A 57 0.55 -21.12 7.87
N PRO A 58 1.44 -20.39 8.59
CA PRO A 58 1.03 -19.48 9.66
C PRO A 58 0.05 -18.40 9.21
N ALA A 59 0.30 -17.74 8.07
CA ALA A 59 -0.58 -16.70 7.54
C ALA A 59 -2.00 -17.23 7.28
N ARG A 60 -2.11 -18.42 6.68
CA ARG A 60 -3.39 -19.04 6.38
C ARG A 60 -4.16 -19.42 7.65
N ARG A 61 -3.48 -20.05 8.62
CA ARG A 61 -4.09 -20.38 9.93
C ARG A 61 -4.63 -19.15 10.65
N LEU A 62 -3.93 -18.02 10.56
CA LEU A 62 -4.38 -16.77 11.17
C LEU A 62 -5.68 -16.27 10.49
N VAL A 63 -5.69 -16.20 9.16
CA VAL A 63 -6.86 -15.76 8.39
C VAL A 63 -8.06 -16.69 8.59
N ASP A 64 -7.85 -18.00 8.44
CA ASP A 64 -8.91 -19.01 8.59
C ASP A 64 -9.47 -19.01 10.02
N GLY A 65 -8.60 -18.93 11.03
CA GLY A 65 -9.01 -18.86 12.43
C GLY A 65 -9.79 -17.58 12.74
N PHE A 66 -9.38 -16.44 12.16
CA PHE A 66 -10.10 -15.18 12.32
C PHE A 66 -11.50 -15.26 11.70
N LEU A 67 -11.62 -15.78 10.47
CA LEU A 67 -12.90 -15.92 9.77
C LEU A 67 -13.82 -16.98 10.41
N ALA A 68 -13.27 -18.03 11.01
CA ALA A 68 -14.06 -18.98 11.79
C ALA A 68 -14.72 -18.32 13.02
N ALA A 69 -14.01 -17.38 13.65
CA ALA A 69 -14.54 -16.60 14.78
C ALA A 69 -15.42 -15.41 14.35
N HIS A 70 -15.17 -14.84 13.17
CA HIS A 70 -15.88 -13.69 12.61
C HIS A 70 -16.32 -13.99 11.16
N PRO A 71 -17.44 -14.71 10.97
CA PRO A 71 -17.88 -15.17 9.66
C PRO A 71 -18.14 -14.04 8.64
N ASP A 72 -18.50 -12.84 9.11
CA ASP A 72 -18.73 -11.65 8.26
C ASP A 72 -17.45 -10.85 8.00
N GLY A 73 -16.31 -11.29 8.56
CA GLY A 73 -15.05 -10.55 8.55
C GLY A 73 -14.96 -9.45 9.61
N GLY A 74 -13.87 -8.69 9.56
CA GLY A 74 -13.58 -7.64 10.52
C GLY A 74 -12.14 -7.13 10.43
N TRP A 75 -11.83 -6.22 11.36
CA TRP A 75 -10.47 -5.70 11.54
C TRP A 75 -9.66 -6.64 12.42
N LEU A 76 -8.45 -7.00 11.99
CA LEU A 76 -7.52 -7.73 12.84
C LEU A 76 -7.06 -6.85 14.01
N GLY A 77 -6.86 -7.46 15.17
CA GLY A 77 -6.10 -6.84 16.26
C GLY A 77 -4.67 -6.54 15.81
N LEU A 78 -4.05 -5.51 16.38
CA LEU A 78 -2.74 -5.02 15.94
C LEU A 78 -1.66 -6.11 15.98
N ALA A 79 -1.65 -6.95 17.02
CA ALA A 79 -0.70 -8.06 17.13
C ALA A 79 -0.84 -9.07 15.98
N ASP A 80 -2.06 -9.42 15.60
CA ASP A 80 -2.32 -10.35 14.50
C ASP A 80 -2.04 -9.72 13.14
N ALA A 81 -2.33 -8.42 12.97
CA ALA A 81 -1.92 -7.68 11.78
C ALA A 81 -0.39 -7.72 11.60
N ILE A 82 0.38 -7.38 12.64
CA ILE A 82 1.86 -7.42 12.59
C ILE A 82 2.36 -8.84 12.29
N ARG A 83 1.79 -9.87 12.92
CA ARG A 83 2.15 -11.27 12.66
C ARG A 83 1.86 -11.69 11.22
N LEU A 84 0.72 -11.27 10.67
CA LEU A 84 0.36 -11.56 9.28
C LEU A 84 1.37 -10.92 8.31
N LEU A 85 1.70 -9.65 8.51
CA LEU A 85 2.65 -8.91 7.68
C LEU A 85 4.06 -9.53 7.75
N ALA A 86 4.50 -9.94 8.94
CA ALA A 86 5.77 -10.63 9.13
C ALA A 86 5.88 -11.93 8.32
N CYS A 87 4.77 -12.66 8.12
CA CYS A 87 4.74 -13.85 7.27
C CYS A 87 5.06 -13.54 5.78
N PHE A 88 4.95 -12.27 5.37
CA PHE A 88 5.32 -11.79 4.03
C PHE A 88 6.64 -10.99 4.03
N GLY A 89 7.37 -11.01 5.15
CA GLY A 89 8.59 -10.22 5.36
C GLY A 89 8.35 -8.71 5.33
N ILE A 90 7.15 -8.27 5.71
CA ILE A 90 6.84 -6.85 5.90
C ILE A 90 7.03 -6.54 7.38
N GLU A 91 8.13 -5.87 7.72
CA GLU A 91 8.43 -5.49 9.10
C GLU A 91 7.78 -4.14 9.44
N VAL A 92 6.92 -4.14 10.44
CA VAL A 92 6.35 -2.93 11.04
C VAL A 92 7.26 -2.50 12.20
N VAL A 93 7.32 -1.19 12.49
CA VAL A 93 8.07 -0.67 13.64
C VAL A 93 7.79 -1.46 14.91
N GLN A 94 8.84 -1.71 15.70
CA GLN A 94 8.72 -2.47 16.93
C GLN A 94 7.63 -1.88 17.82
N THR A 95 6.60 -2.68 18.08
CA THR A 95 5.39 -2.26 18.78
C THR A 95 5.19 -3.16 19.99
N VAL A 96 5.21 -2.56 21.18
CA VAL A 96 5.12 -3.30 22.45
C VAL A 96 3.88 -2.86 23.19
N ARG A 97 2.97 -3.79 23.47
CA ARG A 97 1.80 -3.55 24.31
C ARG A 97 2.23 -3.33 25.76
N VAL A 98 1.59 -2.38 26.43
CA VAL A 98 1.83 -2.05 27.84
C VAL A 98 0.50 -1.90 28.60
N SER A 99 0.52 -2.25 29.87
CA SER A 99 -0.68 -2.30 30.74
C SER A 99 -0.53 -1.43 32.00
N SER A 100 0.61 -0.75 32.18
CA SER A 100 0.83 0.22 33.26
C SER A 100 1.80 1.32 32.83
N ALA A 101 1.83 2.42 33.58
CA ALA A 101 2.76 3.51 33.31
C ALA A 101 4.22 3.08 33.56
N GLU A 102 4.44 2.24 34.56
CA GLU A 102 5.73 1.67 34.91
C GLU A 102 6.25 0.72 33.82
N GLU A 103 5.37 -0.13 33.28
CA GLU A 103 5.70 -0.97 32.12
C GLU A 103 6.00 -0.12 30.89
N ALA A 104 5.21 0.94 30.63
CA ALA A 104 5.46 1.87 29.54
C ALA A 104 6.84 2.54 29.63
N VAL A 105 7.24 2.97 30.83
CA VAL A 105 8.58 3.53 31.08
C VAL A 105 9.67 2.48 30.84
N ALA A 106 9.54 1.28 31.43
CA ALA A 106 10.54 0.23 31.28
C ALA A 106 10.71 -0.21 29.81
N VAL A 107 9.62 -0.22 29.04
CA VAL A 107 9.66 -0.47 27.60
C VAL A 107 10.35 0.67 26.87
N ALA A 108 10.04 1.93 27.19
CA ALA A 108 10.68 3.09 26.57
C ALA A 108 12.20 3.15 26.85
N ASP A 109 12.62 2.85 28.09
CA ASP A 109 14.03 2.76 28.47
C ASP A 109 14.79 1.71 27.63
N ARG A 110 14.12 0.58 27.33
CA ARG A 110 14.70 -0.48 26.49
C ARG A 110 14.73 -0.13 25.01
N LEU A 111 13.69 0.53 24.49
CA LEU A 111 13.59 0.91 23.08
C LEU A 111 14.48 2.12 22.73
N GLY A 112 14.79 2.96 23.73
CA GLY A 112 15.47 4.23 23.53
C GLY A 112 14.50 5.36 23.18
N TYR A 113 14.83 6.56 23.65
CA TYR A 113 14.06 7.78 23.42
C TYR A 113 14.49 8.51 22.14
N PRO A 114 13.59 9.27 21.48
CA PRO A 114 12.18 9.44 21.84
C PRO A 114 11.27 8.29 21.36
N VAL A 115 10.18 8.07 22.10
CA VAL A 115 9.15 7.07 21.78
C VAL A 115 7.81 7.70 21.45
N ALA A 116 6.98 6.96 20.74
CA ALA A 116 5.56 7.21 20.56
C ALA A 116 4.73 6.28 21.44
N MET A 117 3.59 6.77 21.90
CA MET A 117 2.57 5.99 22.58
C MET A 117 1.25 6.08 21.81
N LYS A 118 0.69 4.92 21.45
CA LYS A 118 -0.53 4.82 20.64
C LYS A 118 -1.54 3.92 21.34
N ALA A 119 -2.78 4.36 21.43
CA ALA A 119 -3.90 3.55 21.88
C ALA A 119 -4.65 2.96 20.69
N ALA A 120 -5.13 1.73 20.82
CA ALA A 120 -6.04 1.08 19.90
C ALA A 120 -7.35 0.78 20.64
N VAL A 121 -8.46 1.31 20.15
CA VAL A 121 -9.80 1.08 20.69
C VAL A 121 -10.59 0.25 19.68
N PRO A 122 -11.18 -0.89 20.06
CA PRO A 122 -12.01 -1.69 19.17
C PRO A 122 -13.10 -0.85 18.49
N GLY A 123 -13.24 -0.98 17.17
CA GLY A 123 -14.22 -0.23 16.38
C GLY A 123 -13.88 1.23 16.09
N ARG A 124 -12.82 1.82 16.68
CA ARG A 124 -12.37 3.18 16.38
C ARG A 124 -11.09 3.18 15.57
N VAL A 125 -11.23 3.57 14.30
CA VAL A 125 -10.18 3.48 13.29
C VAL A 125 -9.11 4.58 13.42
N HIS A 126 -9.53 5.84 13.54
CA HIS A 126 -8.61 6.98 13.48
C HIS A 126 -8.12 7.38 14.88
N LYS A 127 -6.94 6.86 15.27
CA LYS A 127 -6.33 7.08 16.59
C LYS A 127 -6.20 8.56 16.98
N THR A 128 -5.83 9.40 16.01
CA THR A 128 -5.61 10.83 16.22
C THR A 128 -6.91 11.56 16.57
N GLU A 129 -8.04 11.18 16.00
CA GLU A 129 -9.33 11.87 16.18
C GLU A 129 -9.85 11.76 17.62
N TYR A 130 -9.48 10.70 18.34
CA TYR A 130 -9.82 10.53 19.75
C TYR A 130 -8.66 10.82 20.70
N GLY A 131 -7.60 11.46 20.18
CA GLY A 131 -6.42 11.80 20.98
C GLY A 131 -5.66 10.58 21.49
N GLY A 132 -5.76 9.44 20.81
CA GLY A 132 -5.09 8.18 21.13
C GLY A 132 -3.59 8.14 20.83
N VAL A 133 -3.00 9.22 20.32
CA VAL A 133 -1.60 9.27 19.89
C VAL A 133 -0.81 10.33 20.68
N ARG A 134 0.34 9.95 21.23
CA ARG A 134 1.34 10.85 21.82
C ARG A 134 2.69 10.56 21.18
N LEU A 135 3.31 11.57 20.58
CA LEU A 135 4.57 11.42 19.83
C LEU A 135 5.70 12.16 20.55
N GLY A 136 6.95 11.78 20.25
CA GLY A 136 8.12 12.53 20.69
C GLY A 136 8.36 12.54 22.19
N LEU A 137 7.92 11.50 22.91
CA LEU A 137 8.14 11.38 24.36
C LEU A 137 9.62 11.10 24.58
N GLY A 138 10.37 12.05 25.12
CA GLY A 138 11.82 12.02 25.29
C GLY A 138 12.29 11.61 26.68
N THR A 139 11.37 11.50 27.66
CA THR A 139 11.73 11.15 29.04
C THR A 139 10.75 10.18 29.70
N ALA A 140 11.21 9.47 30.72
CA ALA A 140 10.37 8.61 31.56
C ALA A 140 9.20 9.37 32.21
N GLY A 141 9.40 10.65 32.56
CA GLY A 141 8.33 11.51 33.09
C GLY A 141 7.22 11.75 32.07
N GLU A 142 7.60 12.13 30.85
CA GLU A 142 6.66 12.33 29.75
C GLU A 142 5.91 11.06 29.39
N VAL A 143 6.58 9.90 29.36
CA VAL A 143 5.96 8.59 29.13
C VAL A 143 4.91 8.27 30.20
N ARG A 144 5.25 8.45 31.48
CA ARG A 144 4.31 8.21 32.59
C ARG A 144 3.08 9.09 32.48
N THR A 145 3.28 10.39 32.24
CA THR A 145 2.17 11.34 32.05
C THR A 145 1.33 11.03 30.82
N ALA A 146 1.94 10.64 29.71
CA ALA A 146 1.24 10.24 28.50
C ALA A 146 0.35 9.00 28.73
N TYR A 147 0.88 7.98 29.40
CA TYR A 147 0.14 6.77 29.73
C TYR A 147 -1.07 7.08 30.60
N GLN A 148 -0.88 7.80 31.70
CA GLN A 148 -1.96 8.16 32.63
C GLN A 148 -3.07 8.95 31.93
N ARG A 149 -2.71 9.88 31.04
CA ARG A 149 -3.69 10.66 30.25
C ARG A 149 -4.47 9.79 29.27
N LEU A 150 -3.81 8.87 28.57
CA LEU A 150 -4.47 7.95 27.64
C LEU A 150 -5.39 6.97 28.39
N ALA A 151 -4.89 6.35 29.46
CA ALA A 151 -5.66 5.43 30.28
C ALA A 151 -6.89 6.10 30.91
N ALA A 152 -6.76 7.32 31.42
CA ALA A 152 -7.89 8.07 31.97
C ALA A 152 -8.89 8.48 30.88
N GLY A 153 -8.42 8.96 29.73
CA GLY A 153 -9.28 9.39 28.62
C GLY A 153 -10.04 8.26 27.94
N LEU A 154 -9.55 7.02 28.05
CA LEU A 154 -10.11 5.83 27.41
C LEU A 154 -10.65 4.80 28.41
N ALA A 155 -10.80 5.15 29.69
CA ALA A 155 -11.26 4.23 30.74
C ALA A 155 -12.66 3.65 30.47
N GLY A 156 -13.49 4.35 29.70
CA GLY A 156 -14.84 3.92 29.31
C GLY A 156 -14.90 3.10 28.02
N GLU A 157 -13.77 2.77 27.41
CA GLU A 157 -13.68 2.11 26.10
C GLU A 157 -13.17 0.66 26.28
N PRO A 158 -14.06 -0.36 26.32
CA PRO A 158 -13.68 -1.74 26.56
C PRO A 158 -12.70 -2.27 25.49
N GLY A 159 -11.69 -3.03 25.93
CA GLY A 159 -10.71 -3.62 25.02
C GLY A 159 -9.66 -2.64 24.49
N THR A 160 -9.55 -1.44 25.07
CA THR A 160 -8.48 -0.50 24.74
C THR A 160 -7.10 -1.09 25.07
N GLU A 161 -6.20 -1.08 24.10
CA GLU A 161 -4.81 -1.46 24.27
C GLU A 161 -3.90 -0.25 24.05
N ILE A 162 -2.84 -0.12 24.84
CA ILE A 162 -1.83 0.95 24.70
C ILE A 162 -0.51 0.31 24.29
N PHE A 163 0.17 0.95 23.34
CA PHE A 163 1.43 0.48 22.77
C PHE A 163 2.50 1.56 22.85
N VAL A 164 3.75 1.14 23.02
CA VAL A 164 4.95 1.98 22.92
C VAL A 164 5.76 1.54 21.69
N GLN A 165 6.22 2.52 20.92
CA GLN A 165 7.00 2.35 19.70
C GLN A 165 8.18 3.33 19.68
N PRO A 166 9.35 2.98 19.12
CA PRO A 166 10.40 3.96 18.85
C PRO A 166 9.93 4.97 17.79
N MET A 167 10.39 6.22 17.88
CA MET A 167 10.17 7.20 16.81
C MET A 167 11.07 6.90 15.62
N VAL A 168 10.47 6.70 14.44
CA VAL A 168 11.22 6.56 13.18
C VAL A 168 11.33 7.94 12.54
N ALA A 169 12.53 8.50 12.48
CA ALA A 169 12.79 9.76 11.80
C ALA A 169 13.08 9.49 10.31
N ALA A 170 12.19 9.96 9.43
CA ALA A 170 12.37 9.87 7.99
C ALA A 170 11.86 11.14 7.30
N PRO A 171 12.49 11.57 6.19
CA PRO A 171 12.13 12.80 5.50
C PRO A 171 10.79 12.72 4.75
N ILE A 172 10.34 11.51 4.40
CA ILE A 172 9.14 11.29 3.60
C ILE A 172 8.22 10.31 4.30
N GLU A 173 6.94 10.68 4.37
CA GLU A 173 5.86 9.78 4.74
C GLU A 173 5.20 9.26 3.46
N LEU A 174 4.95 7.96 3.39
CA LEU A 174 4.21 7.30 2.33
C LEU A 174 2.97 6.62 2.91
N ILE A 175 2.00 6.38 2.05
CA ILE A 175 0.86 5.51 2.29
C ILE A 175 1.00 4.34 1.33
N VAL A 176 0.98 3.12 1.86
CA VAL A 176 0.98 1.90 1.06
C VAL A 176 -0.17 1.03 1.54
N GLY A 177 -0.96 0.48 0.62
CA GLY A 177 -2.13 -0.29 1.04
C GLY A 177 -2.67 -1.22 -0.01
N VAL A 178 -3.72 -1.94 0.38
CA VAL A 178 -4.54 -2.77 -0.48
C VAL A 178 -5.98 -2.34 -0.27
N THR A 179 -6.70 -2.17 -1.37
CA THR A 179 -8.16 -2.01 -1.37
C THR A 179 -8.76 -3.03 -2.32
N TYR A 180 -9.99 -3.46 -2.05
CA TYR A 180 -10.72 -4.37 -2.94
C TYR A 180 -11.79 -3.63 -3.72
N GLU A 181 -11.72 -3.66 -5.04
CA GLU A 181 -12.72 -3.06 -5.93
C GLU A 181 -13.43 -4.14 -6.74
N ARG A 182 -14.78 -4.20 -6.65
CA ARG A 182 -15.60 -5.27 -7.25
C ARG A 182 -15.31 -5.59 -8.73
N PRO A 183 -15.02 -4.63 -9.64
CA PRO A 183 -14.69 -4.97 -11.03
C PRO A 183 -13.23 -5.38 -11.25
N PHE A 184 -12.33 -5.13 -10.30
CA PHE A 184 -10.88 -5.30 -10.50
C PHE A 184 -10.23 -6.32 -9.56
N GLY A 185 -10.89 -6.65 -8.45
CA GLY A 185 -10.29 -7.42 -7.36
C GLY A 185 -9.39 -6.53 -6.48
N PRO A 186 -8.35 -7.10 -5.85
CA PRO A 186 -7.44 -6.32 -5.02
C PRO A 186 -6.61 -5.34 -5.87
N LEU A 187 -6.37 -4.16 -5.31
CA LEU A 187 -5.52 -3.11 -5.88
C LEU A 187 -4.51 -2.69 -4.83
N VAL A 188 -3.22 -2.70 -5.19
CA VAL A 188 -2.16 -2.12 -4.38
C VAL A 188 -2.13 -0.62 -4.63
N ALA A 189 -2.21 0.16 -3.56
CA ALA A 189 -2.14 1.61 -3.56
C ALA A 189 -0.77 2.07 -3.05
N CYS A 190 -0.24 3.13 -3.65
CA CYS A 190 0.89 3.89 -3.13
C CYS A 190 0.61 5.38 -3.27
N GLY A 191 0.94 6.16 -2.26
CA GLY A 191 0.86 7.61 -2.28
C GLY A 191 1.85 8.24 -1.34
N LEU A 192 2.08 9.54 -1.49
CA LEU A 192 2.77 10.31 -0.47
C LEU A 192 1.81 10.60 0.69
N GLY A 193 2.29 10.47 1.92
CA GLY A 193 1.57 10.74 3.16
C GLY A 193 1.66 12.20 3.60
N GLY A 194 0.87 12.54 4.61
CA GLY A 194 0.78 13.89 5.18
C GLY A 194 -0.48 14.66 4.74
N VAL A 195 -0.84 15.68 5.52
CA VAL A 195 -2.12 16.42 5.35
C VAL A 195 -2.26 17.05 3.97
N ALA A 196 -1.17 17.58 3.40
CA ALA A 196 -1.21 18.23 2.09
C ALA A 196 -1.45 17.24 0.94
N THR A 197 -1.03 15.98 1.08
CA THR A 197 -1.12 14.99 0.00
C THR A 197 -2.50 14.32 -0.05
N GLU A 198 -3.19 14.22 1.08
CA GLU A 198 -4.61 13.82 1.15
C GLU A 198 -5.50 14.77 0.32
N VAL A 199 -5.24 16.07 0.41
CA VAL A 199 -5.95 17.10 -0.38
C VAL A 199 -5.62 16.96 -1.87
N LEU A 200 -4.33 16.72 -2.19
CA LEU A 200 -3.89 16.60 -3.57
C LEU A 200 -4.35 15.29 -4.23
N ARG A 201 -4.64 14.24 -3.45
CA ARG A 201 -4.96 12.87 -3.91
C ARG A 201 -3.85 12.27 -4.77
N ASP A 202 -2.60 12.41 -4.32
CA ASP A 202 -1.44 11.89 -5.05
C ASP A 202 -1.22 10.41 -4.77
N GLN A 203 -2.03 9.59 -5.45
CA GLN A 203 -2.06 8.14 -5.28
C GLN A 203 -2.05 7.44 -6.64
N VAL A 204 -1.42 6.28 -6.66
CA VAL A 204 -1.35 5.38 -7.81
C VAL A 204 -1.77 3.98 -7.40
N PHE A 205 -2.41 3.28 -8.34
CA PHE A 205 -2.92 1.93 -8.12
C PHE A 205 -2.36 0.96 -9.17
N ARG A 206 -2.15 -0.29 -8.76
CA ARG A 206 -1.80 -1.41 -9.63
C ARG A 206 -2.47 -2.69 -9.15
N MET A 207 -2.81 -3.57 -10.07
CA MET A 207 -3.32 -4.90 -9.75
C MET A 207 -2.15 -5.80 -9.34
N PRO A 208 -2.28 -6.59 -8.25
CA PRO A 208 -1.29 -7.59 -7.90
C PRO A 208 -1.38 -8.82 -8.84
N PRO A 209 -0.32 -9.63 -8.97
CA PRO A 209 1.00 -9.41 -8.38
C PRO A 209 1.73 -8.25 -9.06
N LEU A 210 2.53 -7.49 -8.29
CA LEU A 210 3.34 -6.41 -8.85
C LEU A 210 4.64 -6.98 -9.43
N THR A 211 5.01 -6.50 -10.61
CA THR A 211 6.37 -6.66 -11.13
C THR A 211 7.31 -5.61 -10.56
N ASP A 212 8.61 -5.83 -10.74
CA ASP A 212 9.65 -4.82 -10.54
C ASP A 212 9.34 -3.51 -11.29
N LEU A 213 8.93 -3.60 -12.55
CA LEU A 213 8.54 -2.44 -13.36
C LEU A 213 7.28 -1.75 -12.82
N ASP A 214 6.28 -2.50 -12.34
CA ASP A 214 5.07 -1.91 -11.76
C ASP A 214 5.40 -1.08 -10.52
N ALA A 215 6.17 -1.63 -9.58
CA ALA A 215 6.57 -0.93 -8.37
C ALA A 215 7.37 0.34 -8.70
N ALA A 216 8.32 0.22 -9.63
CA ALA A 216 9.16 1.32 -10.04
C ALA A 216 8.39 2.42 -10.80
N GLU A 217 7.36 2.05 -11.56
CA GLU A 217 6.47 3.00 -12.24
C GLU A 217 5.49 3.65 -11.29
N MET A 218 4.97 2.92 -10.30
CA MET A 218 4.10 3.50 -9.26
C MET A 218 4.80 4.70 -8.62
N LEU A 219 6.03 4.52 -8.13
CA LEU A 219 6.78 5.59 -7.48
C LEU A 219 7.09 6.78 -8.40
N ARG A 220 7.47 6.52 -9.66
CA ARG A 220 7.75 7.58 -10.63
C ARG A 220 6.51 8.32 -11.13
N SER A 221 5.33 7.72 -11.02
CA SER A 221 4.07 8.29 -11.49
C SER A 221 3.40 9.21 -10.47
N LEU A 222 3.87 9.22 -9.22
CA LEU A 222 3.43 10.19 -8.22
C LEU A 222 3.79 11.61 -8.70
N ARG A 223 2.87 12.56 -8.57
CA ARG A 223 3.17 13.97 -8.89
C ARG A 223 4.27 14.53 -8.01
N SER A 224 4.38 14.00 -6.80
CA SER A 224 5.40 14.33 -5.82
C SER A 224 6.62 13.40 -5.85
N ALA A 225 6.77 12.57 -6.90
CA ALA A 225 7.94 11.71 -7.14
C ALA A 225 9.30 12.40 -6.95
N PRO A 226 9.51 13.68 -7.36
CA PRO A 226 10.80 14.35 -7.13
C PRO A 226 11.26 14.36 -5.66
N LEU A 227 10.34 14.34 -4.69
CA LEU A 227 10.68 14.26 -3.27
C LEU A 227 11.36 12.92 -2.91
N LEU A 228 10.99 11.83 -3.60
CA LEU A 228 11.54 10.49 -3.39
C LEU A 228 12.98 10.38 -3.90
N PHE A 229 13.30 11.08 -4.98
CA PHE A 229 14.63 11.02 -5.62
C PHE A 229 15.59 12.11 -5.13
N GLY A 230 15.15 12.95 -4.20
CA GLY A 230 15.91 14.07 -3.64
C GLY A 230 15.48 15.41 -4.24
N TYR A 231 15.21 16.38 -3.39
CA TYR A 231 14.71 17.71 -3.77
C TYR A 231 15.41 18.80 -2.97
N ARG A 232 15.85 19.88 -3.64
CA ARG A 232 16.54 21.04 -3.04
C ARG A 232 17.70 20.68 -2.09
N GLY A 233 18.55 19.73 -2.52
CA GLY A 233 19.72 19.30 -1.75
C GLY A 233 19.43 18.26 -0.66
N ALA A 234 18.17 17.89 -0.43
CA ALA A 234 17.83 16.74 0.40
C ALA A 234 18.18 15.43 -0.34
N GLN A 235 18.70 14.45 0.41
CA GLN A 235 18.95 13.11 -0.11
C GLN A 235 17.62 12.40 -0.39
N GLY A 236 17.54 11.65 -1.48
CA GLY A 236 16.40 10.79 -1.79
C GLY A 236 16.25 9.63 -0.81
N VAL A 237 15.09 8.99 -0.86
CA VAL A 237 14.80 7.79 -0.06
C VAL A 237 15.46 6.56 -0.69
N ASN A 238 15.53 5.46 0.05
CA ASN A 238 15.90 4.16 -0.51
C ASN A 238 14.76 3.62 -1.38
N ILE A 239 14.81 3.92 -2.68
CA ILE A 239 13.80 3.52 -3.66
C ILE A 239 13.63 1.99 -3.70
N GLY A 240 14.72 1.23 -3.64
CA GLY A 240 14.67 -0.23 -3.65
C GLY A 240 13.89 -0.81 -2.46
N ALA A 241 14.05 -0.22 -1.27
CA ALA A 241 13.29 -0.64 -0.09
C ALA A 241 11.78 -0.37 -0.23
N VAL A 242 11.40 0.76 -0.85
CA VAL A 242 9.99 1.06 -1.12
C VAL A 242 9.42 0.13 -2.20
N GLU A 243 10.17 -0.12 -3.27
CA GLU A 243 9.79 -1.05 -4.34
C GLU A 243 9.64 -2.49 -3.84
N GLU A 244 10.52 -2.95 -2.94
CA GLU A 244 10.40 -4.24 -2.27
C GLU A 244 9.14 -4.31 -1.39
N LEU A 245 8.88 -3.28 -0.57
CA LEU A 245 7.67 -3.21 0.24
C LEU A 245 6.40 -3.33 -0.62
N LEU A 246 6.34 -2.58 -1.73
CA LEU A 246 5.22 -2.65 -2.67
C LEU A 246 5.04 -4.05 -3.26
N GLN A 247 6.13 -4.69 -3.67
CA GLN A 247 6.08 -6.06 -4.23
C GLN A 247 5.63 -7.08 -3.17
N ARG A 248 6.10 -6.98 -1.93
CA ARG A 248 5.66 -7.85 -0.82
C ARG A 248 4.17 -7.65 -0.49
N VAL A 249 3.70 -6.41 -0.48
CA VAL A 249 2.28 -6.08 -0.33
C VAL A 249 1.46 -6.65 -1.49
N GLY A 250 1.96 -6.55 -2.72
CA GLY A 250 1.35 -7.16 -3.89
C GLY A 250 1.30 -8.70 -3.81
N GLN A 251 2.35 -9.33 -3.32
CA GLN A 251 2.38 -10.78 -3.09
C GLN A 251 1.39 -11.19 -1.98
N LEU A 252 1.27 -10.41 -0.91
CA LEU A 252 0.28 -10.61 0.15
C LEU A 252 -1.14 -10.56 -0.42
N ALA A 253 -1.48 -9.50 -1.17
CA ALA A 253 -2.81 -9.33 -1.76
C ALA A 253 -3.15 -10.42 -2.79
N ALA A 254 -2.17 -10.86 -3.60
CA ALA A 254 -2.37 -11.95 -4.55
C ALA A 254 -2.56 -13.32 -3.85
N THR A 255 -1.92 -13.51 -2.70
CA THR A 255 -1.89 -14.79 -1.97
C THR A 255 -3.08 -14.94 -1.02
N LEU A 256 -3.54 -13.85 -0.40
CA LEU A 256 -4.61 -13.81 0.60
C LEU A 256 -5.75 -12.91 0.12
N PRO A 257 -6.64 -13.39 -0.78
CA PRO A 257 -7.77 -12.60 -1.27
C PRO A 257 -8.77 -12.20 -0.17
N GLU A 258 -8.73 -12.87 0.98
CA GLU A 258 -9.50 -12.53 2.17
C GLU A 258 -9.04 -11.21 2.82
N VAL A 259 -7.78 -10.78 2.57
CA VAL A 259 -7.30 -9.46 2.96
C VAL A 259 -7.88 -8.43 2.00
N THR A 260 -9.01 -7.88 2.40
CA THR A 260 -9.81 -6.94 1.60
C THR A 260 -9.35 -5.49 1.78
N GLU A 261 -8.67 -5.19 2.88
CA GLU A 261 -8.06 -3.88 3.13
C GLU A 261 -6.73 -4.06 3.88
N LEU A 262 -5.70 -3.36 3.42
CA LEU A 262 -4.44 -3.15 4.14
C LEU A 262 -4.13 -1.66 4.09
N ASP A 263 -3.77 -1.07 5.22
CA ASP A 263 -3.40 0.33 5.32
C ASP A 263 -2.11 0.45 6.14
N LEU A 264 -1.01 0.76 5.45
CA LEU A 264 0.29 1.12 6.03
C LEU A 264 0.41 2.64 5.97
N ASN A 265 0.03 3.31 7.06
CA ASN A 265 -0.08 4.75 7.08
C ASN A 265 0.30 5.37 8.44
N PRO A 266 1.47 6.03 8.58
CA PRO A 266 2.46 6.23 7.53
C PRO A 266 3.46 5.07 7.40
N VAL A 267 4.09 4.99 6.22
CA VAL A 267 5.37 4.34 5.98
C VAL A 267 6.45 5.41 5.94
N MET A 268 7.37 5.36 6.90
CA MET A 268 8.47 6.31 7.03
C MET A 268 9.59 5.91 6.07
N ALA A 269 9.82 6.69 5.00
CA ALA A 269 10.79 6.41 3.95
C ALA A 269 11.97 7.39 3.99
N GLY A 270 13.19 6.84 4.08
CA GLY A 270 14.42 7.59 4.12
C GLY A 270 15.59 6.84 3.48
N PRO A 271 16.82 7.37 3.52
CA PRO A 271 17.99 6.71 2.93
C PRO A 271 18.28 5.33 3.50
N SER A 272 17.89 5.07 4.75
CA SER A 272 18.09 3.80 5.45
C SER A 272 17.06 2.72 5.09
N GLY A 273 15.92 3.07 4.49
CA GLY A 273 14.86 2.12 4.18
C GLY A 273 13.46 2.73 4.23
N ALA A 274 12.45 1.85 4.26
CA ALA A 274 11.04 2.21 4.36
C ALA A 274 10.39 1.37 5.47
N VAL A 275 9.85 2.03 6.50
CA VAL A 275 9.34 1.36 7.70
C VAL A 275 7.90 1.79 7.96
N PRO A 276 6.91 0.89 7.81
CA PRO A 276 5.55 1.11 8.31
C PRO A 276 5.56 1.37 9.82
N VAL A 277 4.94 2.47 10.26
CA VAL A 277 4.82 2.80 11.69
C VAL A 277 3.39 2.66 12.21
N ASP A 278 2.42 2.45 11.33
CA ASP A 278 1.08 2.02 11.67
C ASP A 278 0.60 1.00 10.64
N VAL A 279 -0.29 0.12 11.06
CA VAL A 279 -0.87 -0.91 10.21
C VAL A 279 -2.31 -1.16 10.62
N ARG A 280 -3.16 -1.32 9.61
CA ARG A 280 -4.50 -1.87 9.77
C ARG A 280 -4.76 -2.91 8.69
N VAL A 281 -5.41 -4.00 9.07
CA VAL A 281 -5.75 -5.09 8.15
C VAL A 281 -7.21 -5.46 8.37
N ARG A 282 -7.97 -5.48 7.28
CA ARG A 282 -9.33 -6.02 7.25
C ARG A 282 -9.34 -7.36 6.54
N VAL A 283 -9.89 -8.36 7.21
CA VAL A 283 -10.09 -9.69 6.67
C VAL A 283 -11.59 -9.91 6.51
N ALA A 284 -12.02 -10.40 5.36
CA ALA A 284 -13.40 -10.77 5.09
C ALA A 284 -13.44 -12.06 4.27
N PRO A 285 -14.56 -12.81 4.26
CA PRO A 285 -14.71 -13.93 3.36
C PRO A 285 -14.32 -13.51 1.94
N ALA A 286 -13.51 -14.34 1.28
CA ALA A 286 -13.01 -14.04 -0.06
C ALA A 286 -14.18 -13.53 -0.92
N PRO A 287 -14.13 -12.27 -1.40
CA PRO A 287 -15.23 -11.73 -2.18
C PRO A 287 -15.45 -12.67 -3.35
N LEU A 288 -16.69 -13.14 -3.53
CA LEU A 288 -17.05 -14.03 -4.63
C LEU A 288 -16.54 -13.40 -5.92
N ASP A 289 -15.53 -14.02 -6.54
CA ASP A 289 -15.19 -13.79 -7.93
C ASP A 289 -16.31 -14.45 -8.73
N PRO A 290 -17.29 -13.70 -9.27
CA PRO A 290 -18.47 -14.32 -9.86
C PRO A 290 -18.12 -15.10 -11.13
N GLU A 291 -16.91 -14.93 -11.70
CA GLU A 291 -16.57 -15.48 -13.01
C GLU A 291 -15.15 -16.07 -13.15
N GLY A 292 -14.26 -16.00 -12.15
CA GLY A 292 -12.90 -16.55 -12.27
C GLY A 292 -12.01 -15.82 -13.30
N ARG A 293 -12.52 -14.74 -13.91
CA ARG A 293 -12.02 -14.19 -15.19
C ARG A 293 -10.74 -13.38 -15.07
N LEU A 294 -10.52 -12.70 -13.94
CA LEU A 294 -9.31 -11.87 -13.75
C LEU A 294 -8.05 -12.71 -13.54
N ARG A 295 -8.17 -13.90 -12.92
CA ARG A 295 -7.05 -14.83 -12.73
C ARG A 295 -6.58 -15.50 -14.02
N ALA A 296 -7.41 -15.51 -15.06
CA ALA A 296 -7.08 -16.08 -16.35
C ALA A 296 -6.29 -15.12 -17.26
N LEU A 297 -6.33 -13.80 -17.03
CA LEU A 297 -5.62 -12.85 -17.91
C LEU A 297 -4.10 -12.82 -17.70
N THR A 298 -3.60 -13.30 -16.55
CA THR A 298 -2.16 -13.44 -16.27
C THR A 298 -1.56 -14.76 -16.76
N SER A 299 -2.38 -15.74 -17.17
CA SER A 299 -1.90 -17.08 -17.57
C SER A 299 -1.82 -17.33 -19.09
N VAL A 300 -2.24 -16.38 -19.94
CA VAL A 300 -2.30 -16.58 -21.41
C VAL A 300 -0.99 -16.31 -22.14
N HIS A 301 0.14 -16.11 -21.44
CA HIS A 301 1.46 -15.99 -22.08
C HIS A 301 2.44 -17.06 -21.58
N ARG A 302 2.08 -18.33 -21.81
CA ARG A 302 3.04 -19.43 -21.96
C ARG A 302 3.03 -19.92 -23.40
#